data_AF-A0A9W9L6Z7-F1
#
_entry.id   AF-A0A9W9L6Z7-F1
#
_cell.length_a   1.000
_cell.length_b   1.000
_cell.length_c   1.000
_cell.angle_alpha   90.00
_cell.angle_beta   90.00
_cell.angle_gamma   90.00
#
_symmetry.space_group_name_H-M   'P 1'
#
loop_
_entity.id
_entity.type
_entity.pdbx_description
1 polymer ?
#
loop_
_entity_poly.entity_id
_entity_poly.type
_entity_poly.pdbx_seq_one_letter_code
_entity_poly.pdbx_strand_id
1 'polypeptide(L)'
;MSDSAREQMNLNSPPPPPEIPGSKISSYVLKLRTAPSDYFFQAPNPPQYVDLFDAPTGPYFFYGTLTDPSMVREILGLENEPELRPARLSGYKCKLWGQYPALLDAPDSVVEGTVYHVKTVEHGERLAAYETKNYQAGPCRIRYTDGKEPADDVGYTFKFKGDQNELSDGTFDLRVWLERMGRWLR
;
A
#
# COMPACT_ATOMS: atom_id res chain seq x y z
N MET A 1 -23.84 50.21 25.25
CA MET A 1 -24.46 50.06 23.92
C MET A 1 -23.41 49.52 22.98
N SER A 2 -23.67 48.31 22.46
CA SER A 2 -23.22 47.74 21.17
C SER A 2 -21.79 47.20 20.98
N ASP A 3 -21.79 45.88 20.72
CA ASP A 3 -20.87 44.93 20.03
C ASP A 3 -19.69 45.44 19.18
N SER A 4 -18.58 44.66 19.16
CA SER A 4 -18.25 43.75 18.03
C SER A 4 -16.91 42.99 18.17
N ALA A 5 -16.97 41.70 17.83
CA ALA A 5 -15.96 40.79 17.27
C ALA A 5 -14.72 40.33 18.06
N ARG A 6 -14.69 39.00 18.26
CA ARG A 6 -13.53 38.15 18.63
C ARG A 6 -12.60 37.95 17.43
N GLU A 7 -11.29 37.88 17.66
CA GLU A 7 -10.38 37.10 16.80
C GLU A 7 -9.17 36.56 17.59
N GLN A 8 -8.76 35.34 17.24
CA GLN A 8 -7.82 34.44 17.92
C GLN A 8 -6.53 34.23 17.07
N MET A 9 -5.51 33.64 17.72
CA MET A 9 -4.27 33.00 17.18
C MET A 9 -3.05 33.95 17.08
N ASN A 10 -1.79 33.58 17.38
CA ASN A 10 -1.14 32.27 17.54
C ASN A 10 0.19 32.41 18.34
N LEU A 11 0.66 31.33 18.98
CA LEU A 11 1.80 31.25 19.90
C LEU A 11 3.16 30.90 19.21
N ASN A 12 4.22 31.61 19.62
CA ASN A 12 5.66 31.29 19.70
C ASN A 12 6.25 30.09 18.92
N SER A 13 7.27 30.36 18.08
CA SER A 13 8.26 29.37 17.58
C SER A 13 9.69 29.78 17.97
N PRO A 14 10.59 28.85 18.39
CA PRO A 14 11.97 29.17 18.77
C PRO A 14 12.96 29.20 17.57
N PRO A 15 14.13 29.87 17.69
CA PRO A 15 15.04 30.14 16.58
C PRO A 15 15.97 28.96 16.23
N PRO A 16 16.48 28.88 14.99
CA PRO A 16 17.31 27.77 14.51
C PRO A 16 18.78 27.84 14.96
N PRO A 17 19.50 26.69 15.05
CA PRO A 17 20.91 26.62 15.44
C PRO A 17 21.90 26.88 14.26
N PRO A 18 23.17 27.24 14.55
CA PRO A 18 24.11 27.74 13.54
C PRO A 18 24.78 26.64 12.70
N GLU A 19 25.05 26.96 11.42
CA GLU A 19 25.58 26.06 10.40
C GLU A 19 27.11 25.89 10.46
N ILE A 20 27.60 24.65 10.30
CA ILE A 20 29.03 24.32 10.14
C ILE A 20 29.33 24.14 8.64
N PRO A 21 30.33 24.82 8.04
CA PRO A 21 30.55 24.77 6.59
C PRO A 21 31.32 23.52 6.16
N GLY A 22 30.75 22.75 5.21
CA GLY A 22 31.55 21.90 4.31
C GLY A 22 31.39 20.38 4.37
N SER A 23 30.18 19.81 4.39
CA SER A 23 29.88 18.54 3.69
C SER A 23 28.37 18.34 3.55
N LYS A 24 27.93 17.99 2.33
CA LYS A 24 26.57 18.19 1.81
C LYS A 24 25.60 17.14 2.34
N ILE A 25 24.66 17.55 3.19
CA ILE A 25 23.46 16.77 3.48
C ILE A 25 22.64 16.70 2.19
N SER A 26 22.42 15.48 1.68
CA SER A 26 21.54 15.25 0.51
C SER A 26 20.15 15.84 0.78
N SER A 27 19.58 16.51 -0.21
CA SER A 27 18.26 17.18 -0.12
C SER A 27 17.14 16.24 0.37
N TYR A 28 17.30 14.93 0.14
CA TYR A 28 16.42 13.88 0.67
C TYR A 28 16.55 13.68 2.19
N VAL A 29 17.77 13.68 2.73
CA VAL A 29 18.03 13.51 4.16
C VAL A 29 17.53 14.73 4.95
N LEU A 30 17.54 15.91 4.33
CA LEU A 30 16.97 17.12 4.91
C LEU A 30 15.43 17.08 4.95
N LYS A 31 14.78 16.53 3.92
CA LYS A 31 13.31 16.31 3.89
C LYS A 31 12.86 15.26 4.91
N LEU A 32 13.66 14.22 5.14
CA LEU A 32 13.33 13.17 6.12
C LEU A 32 13.47 13.63 7.58
N ARG A 33 14.37 14.57 7.86
CA ARG A 33 14.55 15.13 9.22
C ARG A 33 13.51 16.19 9.59
N THR A 34 12.76 16.70 8.60
CA THR A 34 11.70 17.71 8.75
C THR A 34 10.29 17.13 8.55
N ALA A 35 10.19 15.83 8.32
CA ALA A 35 8.95 15.10 8.17
C ALA A 35 8.21 14.96 9.53
N PRO A 36 6.96 15.45 9.67
CA PRO A 36 6.16 15.23 10.87
C PRO A 36 5.84 13.74 11.07
N SER A 37 5.48 13.32 12.28
CA SER A 37 5.16 11.92 12.65
C SER A 37 3.97 11.27 11.90
N ASP A 38 3.41 11.91 10.88
CA ASP A 38 2.25 11.52 10.05
C ASP A 38 2.64 10.76 8.77
N TYR A 39 3.89 10.35 8.58
CA TYR A 39 4.30 9.65 7.34
C TYR A 39 3.78 8.21 7.22
N PHE A 40 3.07 7.70 8.23
CA PHE A 40 2.40 6.42 8.16
C PHE A 40 1.01 6.47 8.82
N PHE A 41 0.02 6.04 8.03
CA PHE A 41 -1.44 5.94 8.25
C PHE A 41 -2.26 7.24 8.26
N GLN A 42 -3.26 7.31 7.37
CA GLN A 42 -4.51 7.99 7.66
C GLN A 42 -5.67 7.50 6.79
N ALA A 43 -6.77 7.10 7.44
CA ALA A 43 -8.11 7.27 6.86
C ALA A 43 -9.08 7.72 7.95
N PRO A 44 -9.49 9.00 7.92
CA PRO A 44 -10.77 9.40 8.50
C PRO A 44 -11.81 9.79 7.43
N ASN A 45 -11.39 10.27 6.25
CA ASN A 45 -12.16 10.37 5.00
C ASN A 45 -11.34 11.01 3.87
N PRO A 46 -11.10 10.33 2.74
CA PRO A 46 -10.99 11.04 1.47
C PRO A 46 -11.75 10.31 0.32
N PRO A 47 -12.78 10.92 -0.28
CA PRO A 47 -13.34 10.41 -1.53
C PRO A 47 -12.85 11.18 -2.78
N GLN A 48 -12.84 10.43 -3.90
CA GLN A 48 -12.79 10.80 -5.33
C GLN A 48 -11.39 11.11 -5.91
N TYR A 49 -10.91 10.49 -7.01
CA TYR A 49 -11.53 9.91 -8.21
C TYR A 49 -11.07 8.44 -8.41
N VAL A 50 -12.02 7.51 -8.55
CA VAL A 50 -11.75 6.18 -9.11
C VAL A 50 -12.11 6.25 -10.59
N ASP A 51 -11.19 5.87 -11.47
CA ASP A 51 -11.61 5.48 -12.80
C ASP A 51 -12.40 4.19 -12.63
N LEU A 52 -13.73 4.24 -12.84
CA LEU A 52 -14.63 3.10 -12.67
C LEU A 52 -14.25 1.91 -13.59
N PHE A 53 -13.41 2.14 -14.60
CA PHE A 53 -12.85 1.11 -15.47
C PHE A 53 -11.57 0.46 -14.93
N ASP A 54 -10.93 1.02 -13.88
CA ASP A 54 -9.70 0.51 -13.26
C ASP A 54 -9.94 -0.45 -12.09
N ALA A 55 -11.20 -0.73 -11.72
CA ALA A 55 -11.59 -1.59 -10.60
C ALA A 55 -12.24 -2.91 -11.06
N PRO A 56 -11.51 -3.79 -11.76
CA PRO A 56 -12.09 -5.00 -12.30
C PRO A 56 -12.58 -5.96 -11.20
N THR A 57 -13.51 -6.85 -11.56
CA THR A 57 -13.85 -8.02 -10.76
C THR A 57 -13.04 -9.22 -11.19
N GLY A 58 -13.01 -10.27 -10.36
CA GLY A 58 -12.32 -11.52 -10.65
C GLY A 58 -11.16 -11.79 -9.69
N PRO A 59 -10.20 -12.64 -10.07
CA PRO A 59 -9.10 -13.04 -9.19
C PRO A 59 -8.07 -11.91 -9.04
N TYR A 60 -7.77 -11.52 -7.81
CA TYR A 60 -6.74 -10.56 -7.45
C TYR A 60 -5.60 -11.25 -6.71
N PHE A 61 -4.39 -11.14 -7.24
CA PHE A 61 -3.16 -11.59 -6.60
C PHE A 61 -2.58 -10.51 -5.69
N PHE A 62 -2.40 -10.86 -4.42
CA PHE A 62 -1.85 -10.03 -3.36
C PHE A 62 -0.46 -10.55 -2.95
N TYR A 63 0.47 -9.62 -2.71
CA TYR A 63 1.87 -9.92 -2.36
C TYR A 63 2.40 -9.06 -1.19
N GLY A 64 1.50 -8.35 -0.51
CA GLY A 64 1.81 -7.42 0.58
C GLY A 64 0.84 -7.56 1.75
N THR A 65 0.40 -6.44 2.32
CA THR A 65 -0.51 -6.40 3.48
C THR A 65 -1.83 -7.13 3.22
N LEU A 66 -2.34 -7.08 1.98
CA LEU A 66 -3.56 -7.79 1.56
C LEU A 66 -3.45 -9.32 1.58
N THR A 67 -2.26 -9.89 1.83
CA THR A 67 -2.12 -11.34 2.08
C THR A 67 -2.65 -11.76 3.45
N ASP A 68 -2.92 -10.81 4.35
CA ASP A 68 -3.65 -11.02 5.60
C ASP A 68 -5.18 -10.96 5.36
N PRO A 69 -5.93 -12.07 5.57
CA PRO A 69 -7.40 -12.07 5.45
C PRO A 69 -8.11 -11.01 6.30
N SER A 70 -7.53 -10.63 7.46
CA SER A 70 -8.12 -9.62 8.34
C SER A 70 -8.12 -8.23 7.70
N MET A 71 -7.05 -7.91 6.94
CA MET A 71 -6.94 -6.68 6.16
C MET A 71 -7.98 -6.66 5.04
N VAL A 72 -8.13 -7.77 4.31
CA VAL A 72 -9.11 -7.89 3.22
C VAL A 72 -10.53 -7.73 3.76
N ARG A 73 -10.86 -8.36 4.88
CA ARG A 73 -12.15 -8.20 5.56
C ARG A 73 -12.43 -6.74 5.90
N GLU A 74 -11.48 -6.07 6.54
CA GLU A 74 -11.61 -4.67 6.97
C GLU A 74 -11.81 -3.73 5.76
N ILE A 75 -10.94 -3.83 4.75
CA ILE A 75 -10.96 -2.99 3.57
C ILE A 75 -12.24 -3.18 2.77
N LEU A 76 -12.72 -4.42 2.62
CA LEU A 76 -13.92 -4.75 1.87
C LEU A 76 -15.21 -4.72 2.71
N GLY A 77 -15.12 -4.53 4.03
CA GLY A 77 -16.28 -4.51 4.92
C GLY A 77 -17.03 -5.85 4.94
N LEU A 78 -16.29 -6.95 4.83
CA LEU A 78 -16.87 -8.30 4.89
C LEU A 78 -17.25 -8.64 6.32
N GLU A 79 -18.29 -9.46 6.47
CA GLU A 79 -18.71 -9.97 7.79
C GLU A 79 -17.66 -10.91 8.40
N ASN A 80 -17.04 -11.75 7.57
CA ASN A 80 -16.07 -12.76 7.97
C ASN A 80 -14.77 -12.63 7.17
N GLU A 81 -13.69 -13.21 7.70
CA GLU A 81 -12.43 -13.30 6.97
C GLU A 81 -12.61 -14.15 5.71
N PRO A 82 -12.17 -13.65 4.54
CA PRO A 82 -12.27 -14.42 3.31
C PRO A 82 -11.21 -15.52 3.26
N GLU A 83 -11.53 -16.62 2.57
CA GLU A 83 -10.50 -17.59 2.17
C GLU A 83 -9.61 -16.96 1.08
N LEU A 84 -8.30 -17.01 1.31
CA LEU A 84 -7.29 -16.60 0.34
C LEU A 84 -6.56 -17.85 -0.17
N ARG A 85 -6.53 -18.06 -1.49
CA ARG A 85 -5.84 -19.20 -2.09
C ARG A 85 -4.35 -18.86 -2.29
N PRO A 86 -3.39 -19.69 -1.85
CA PRO A 86 -1.97 -19.44 -2.11
C PRO A 86 -1.66 -19.57 -3.60
N ALA A 87 -0.81 -18.67 -4.11
CA ALA A 87 -0.46 -18.60 -5.52
C ALA A 87 0.95 -18.02 -5.75
N ARG A 88 1.39 -18.09 -7.00
CA ARG A 88 2.64 -17.51 -7.50
C ARG A 88 2.41 -16.72 -8.78
N LEU A 89 3.23 -15.70 -8.97
CA LEU A 89 3.22 -14.79 -10.11
C LEU A 89 4.62 -14.79 -10.75
N SER A 90 4.73 -15.26 -11.99
CA SER A 90 6.01 -15.31 -12.72
C SER A 90 6.22 -14.05 -13.57
N GLY A 91 7.48 -13.65 -13.76
CA GLY A 91 7.85 -12.46 -14.52
C GLY A 91 7.89 -11.18 -13.67
N TYR A 92 7.96 -11.30 -12.33
CA TYR A 92 7.93 -10.17 -11.42
C TYR A 92 8.86 -10.36 -10.24
N LYS A 93 9.25 -9.24 -9.63
CA LYS A 93 9.95 -9.19 -8.34
C LYS A 93 9.40 -8.07 -7.47
N CYS A 94 9.60 -8.19 -6.16
CA CYS A 94 9.31 -7.12 -5.22
C CYS A 94 10.58 -6.34 -4.88
N LYS A 95 10.44 -5.01 -4.80
CA LYS A 95 11.34 -4.11 -4.07
C LYS A 95 10.57 -3.49 -2.90
N LEU A 96 11.20 -2.57 -2.16
CA LEU A 96 10.53 -1.81 -1.11
C LEU A 96 10.38 -0.35 -1.50
N TRP A 97 9.16 0.18 -1.37
CA TRP A 97 8.88 1.61 -1.30
C TRP A 97 8.65 1.99 0.16
N GLY A 98 9.71 2.47 0.81
CA GLY A 98 9.73 2.63 2.27
C GLY A 98 9.57 1.27 2.97
N GLN A 99 8.39 1.02 3.55
CA GLN A 99 8.06 -0.25 4.21
C GLN A 99 7.08 -1.13 3.41
N TYR A 100 6.62 -0.67 2.25
CA TYR A 100 5.62 -1.36 1.45
C TYR A 100 6.27 -2.11 0.29
N PRO A 101 5.80 -3.32 -0.06
CA PRO A 101 6.33 -4.03 -1.23
C PRO A 101 5.88 -3.32 -2.51
N ALA A 102 6.77 -3.24 -3.48
CA ALA A 102 6.55 -2.66 -4.79
C ALA A 102 6.84 -3.71 -5.88
N LEU A 103 5.80 -4.16 -6.57
CA LEU A 103 5.92 -5.14 -7.64
C LEU A 103 6.41 -4.49 -8.94
N LEU A 104 7.47 -5.04 -9.51
CA LEU A 104 8.09 -4.62 -10.76
C LEU A 104 8.22 -5.80 -11.73
N ASP A 105 8.21 -5.51 -13.03
CA ASP A 105 8.48 -6.51 -14.06
C ASP A 105 9.93 -7.04 -13.92
N ALA A 106 10.08 -8.36 -13.93
CA ALA A 106 11.35 -9.07 -13.86
C ALA A 106 11.17 -10.49 -14.44
N PRO A 107 11.42 -10.68 -15.76
CA PRO A 107 11.06 -11.89 -16.51
C PRO A 107 11.48 -13.23 -15.85
N ASP A 108 12.64 -13.24 -15.20
CA ASP A 108 13.23 -14.45 -14.61
C ASP A 108 12.92 -14.64 -13.13
N SER A 109 11.96 -13.88 -12.59
CA SER A 109 11.63 -13.86 -11.16
C SER A 109 10.20 -14.32 -10.89
N VAL A 110 9.98 -14.77 -9.65
CA VAL A 110 8.68 -15.24 -9.16
C VAL A 110 8.37 -14.58 -7.83
N VAL A 111 7.12 -14.15 -7.67
CA VAL A 111 6.58 -13.63 -6.40
C VAL A 111 5.56 -14.61 -5.84
N GLU A 112 5.67 -14.91 -4.55
CA GLU A 112 4.68 -15.69 -3.80
C GLU A 112 3.65 -14.75 -3.18
N GLY A 113 2.42 -15.25 -3.06
CA GLY A 113 1.31 -14.45 -2.54
C GLY A 113 0.04 -15.26 -2.37
N THR A 114 -1.07 -14.56 -2.27
CA THR A 114 -2.39 -15.16 -2.16
C THR A 114 -3.37 -14.51 -3.11
N VAL A 115 -4.50 -15.17 -3.35
CA VAL A 115 -5.51 -14.73 -4.29
C VAL A 115 -6.85 -14.65 -3.60
N TYR A 116 -7.52 -13.51 -3.79
CA TYR A 116 -8.92 -13.31 -3.43
C TYR A 116 -9.76 -13.13 -4.69
N HIS A 117 -10.94 -13.73 -4.73
CA HIS A 117 -11.88 -13.54 -5.83
C HIS A 117 -12.85 -12.39 -5.53
N VAL A 118 -12.63 -11.24 -6.17
CA VAL A 118 -13.44 -10.04 -6.05
C VAL A 118 -14.74 -10.22 -6.84
N LYS A 119 -15.88 -10.23 -6.13
CA LYS A 119 -17.20 -10.54 -6.72
C LYS A 119 -17.97 -9.32 -7.22
N THR A 120 -17.68 -8.14 -6.68
CA THR A 120 -18.41 -6.90 -6.99
C THR A 120 -17.44 -5.81 -7.38
N VAL A 121 -17.88 -4.92 -8.27
CA VAL A 121 -17.09 -3.75 -8.69
C VAL A 121 -16.74 -2.88 -7.48
N GLU A 122 -17.70 -2.69 -6.56
CA GLU A 122 -17.47 -1.97 -5.30
C GLU A 122 -16.29 -2.51 -4.50
N HIS A 123 -16.12 -3.84 -4.40
CA HIS A 123 -14.95 -4.41 -3.73
C HIS A 123 -13.65 -4.13 -4.50
N GLY A 124 -13.68 -4.19 -5.83
CA GLY A 124 -12.54 -3.79 -6.66
C GLY A 124 -12.15 -2.33 -6.44
N GLU A 125 -13.13 -1.44 -6.35
CA GLU A 125 -12.94 -0.01 -6.10
C GLU A 125 -12.34 0.24 -4.72
N ARG A 126 -12.81 -0.46 -3.69
CA ARG A 126 -12.27 -0.37 -2.33
C ARG A 126 -10.82 -0.82 -2.24
N LEU A 127 -10.45 -1.89 -2.96
CA LEU A 127 -9.05 -2.32 -3.06
C LEU A 127 -8.20 -1.27 -3.80
N ALA A 128 -8.68 -0.75 -4.93
CA ALA A 128 -7.97 0.29 -5.67
C ALA A 128 -7.79 1.58 -4.84
N ALA A 129 -8.79 1.94 -4.04
CA ALA A 129 -8.70 3.09 -3.13
C ALA A 129 -7.65 2.87 -2.02
N TYR A 130 -7.56 1.65 -1.47
CA TYR A 130 -6.54 1.31 -0.46
C TYR A 130 -5.12 1.39 -1.01
N GLU A 131 -4.90 0.95 -2.25
CA GLU A 131 -3.58 0.86 -2.90
C GLU A 131 -3.05 2.23 -3.37
N THR A 132 -3.84 3.29 -3.26
CA THR A 132 -3.45 4.69 -3.50
C THR A 132 -2.93 4.98 -4.92
N LYS A 133 -2.45 6.21 -5.14
CA LYS A 133 -1.90 6.66 -6.43
C LYS A 133 -0.58 6.02 -6.84
N ASN A 134 0.11 5.29 -5.96
CA ASN A 134 1.42 4.71 -6.27
C ASN A 134 1.33 3.29 -6.80
N TYR A 135 0.13 2.72 -6.80
CA TYR A 135 -0.14 1.40 -7.34
C TYR A 135 -1.29 1.47 -8.36
N GLN A 136 -1.35 0.50 -9.26
CA GLN A 136 -2.43 0.37 -10.22
C GLN A 136 -2.71 -1.11 -10.48
N ALA A 137 -3.99 -1.46 -10.56
CA ALA A 137 -4.40 -2.79 -10.98
C ALA A 137 -3.95 -3.03 -12.43
N GLY A 138 -3.21 -4.11 -12.66
CA GLY A 138 -2.78 -4.54 -13.99
C GLY A 138 -3.02 -6.03 -14.19
N PRO A 139 -3.30 -6.48 -15.42
CA PRO A 139 -3.55 -7.88 -15.71
C PRO A 139 -2.31 -8.73 -15.43
N CYS A 140 -2.52 -9.94 -14.95
CA CYS A 140 -1.47 -10.90 -14.66
C CYS A 140 -1.93 -12.35 -14.83
N ARG A 141 -0.95 -13.25 -14.99
CA ARG A 141 -1.19 -14.68 -14.99
C ARG A 141 -0.87 -15.24 -13.61
N ILE A 142 -1.88 -15.85 -13.00
CA ILE A 142 -1.83 -16.39 -11.65
C ILE A 142 -1.66 -17.90 -11.75
N ARG A 143 -0.78 -18.47 -10.93
CA ARG A 143 -0.67 -19.92 -10.75
C ARG A 143 -0.94 -20.27 -9.29
N TYR A 144 -2.01 -21.00 -9.04
CA TYR A 144 -2.35 -21.44 -7.70
C TYR A 144 -1.42 -22.58 -7.25
N THR A 145 -1.18 -22.68 -5.95
CA THR A 145 -0.26 -23.68 -5.37
C THR A 145 -0.93 -24.57 -4.33
N ASP A 146 -2.26 -24.51 -4.21
CA ASP A 146 -3.05 -25.32 -3.28
C ASP A 146 -3.48 -26.68 -3.84
N GLY A 147 -3.15 -26.98 -5.11
CA GLY A 147 -3.56 -28.21 -5.79
C GLY A 147 -5.05 -28.30 -6.10
N LYS A 148 -5.81 -27.20 -5.97
CA LYS A 148 -7.22 -27.10 -6.32
C LYS A 148 -7.39 -26.50 -7.73
N GLU A 149 -8.54 -26.77 -8.36
CA GLU A 149 -8.90 -26.15 -9.64
C GLU A 149 -9.63 -24.80 -9.47
N PRO A 150 -9.45 -23.84 -10.39
CA PRO A 150 -8.49 -23.87 -11.49
C PRO A 150 -7.05 -23.77 -10.96
N ALA A 151 -6.10 -24.44 -11.64
CA ALA A 151 -4.68 -24.40 -11.31
C ALA A 151 -3.96 -23.12 -11.80
N ASP A 152 -4.46 -22.50 -12.88
CA ASP A 152 -3.98 -21.21 -13.40
C ASP A 152 -5.19 -20.29 -13.69
N ASP A 153 -4.98 -18.98 -13.58
CA ASP A 153 -5.99 -17.95 -13.88
C ASP A 153 -5.40 -16.75 -14.62
N VAL A 154 -6.28 -15.95 -15.24
CA VAL A 154 -5.96 -14.58 -15.64
C VAL A 154 -6.70 -13.65 -14.71
N GLY A 155 -5.95 -12.79 -14.03
CA GLY A 155 -6.48 -11.91 -13.00
C GLY A 155 -5.76 -10.58 -12.96
N TYR A 156 -5.79 -9.96 -11.80
CA TYR A 156 -5.23 -8.63 -11.57
C TYR A 156 -4.27 -8.64 -10.39
N THR A 157 -3.30 -7.75 -10.43
CA THR A 157 -2.44 -7.46 -9.29
C THR A 157 -2.12 -5.97 -9.28
N PHE A 158 -1.72 -5.43 -8.13
CA PHE A 158 -1.35 -4.04 -8.01
C PHE A 158 0.13 -3.87 -8.38
N LYS A 159 0.44 -3.20 -9.48
CA LYS A 159 1.83 -2.88 -9.87
C LYS A 159 2.23 -1.52 -9.34
N PHE A 160 3.50 -1.38 -8.94
CA PHE A 160 4.02 -0.06 -8.55
C PHE A 160 4.14 0.84 -9.78
N LYS A 161 3.54 2.03 -9.72
CA LYS A 161 3.59 3.07 -10.76
C LYS A 161 4.25 4.38 -10.30
N GLY A 162 4.84 4.39 -9.10
CA GLY A 162 5.62 5.52 -8.59
C GLY A 162 7.02 5.61 -9.21
N ASP A 163 7.83 6.53 -8.69
CA ASP A 163 9.22 6.69 -9.13
C ASP A 163 10.09 5.52 -8.65
N GLN A 164 10.65 4.77 -9.60
CA GLN A 164 11.50 3.62 -9.28
C GLN A 164 12.80 4.00 -8.54
N ASN A 165 13.22 5.28 -8.60
CA ASN A 165 14.37 5.78 -7.82
C ASN A 165 14.07 5.84 -6.32
N GLU A 166 12.80 5.79 -5.92
CA GLU A 166 12.38 5.73 -4.52
C GLU A 166 12.40 4.29 -3.97
N LEU A 167 12.75 3.30 -4.80
CA LEU A 167 12.75 1.89 -4.41
C LEU A 167 14.10 1.44 -3.87
N SER A 168 14.08 0.84 -2.70
CA SER A 168 15.23 0.16 -2.11
C SER A 168 15.16 -1.35 -2.32
N ASP A 169 16.32 -2.00 -2.30
CA ASP A 169 16.39 -3.45 -2.24
C ASP A 169 15.95 -3.94 -0.85
N GLY A 170 15.23 -5.05 -0.80
CA GLY A 170 14.73 -5.64 0.43
C GLY A 170 13.52 -6.53 0.18
N THR A 171 13.07 -7.19 1.25
CA THR A 171 11.92 -8.10 1.24
C THR A 171 10.89 -7.61 2.23
N PHE A 172 9.62 -7.62 1.82
CA PHE A 172 8.51 -7.37 2.74
C PHE A 172 8.25 -8.63 3.57
N ASP A 173 8.06 -8.45 4.87
CA ASP A 173 7.65 -9.50 5.79
C ASP A 173 6.35 -9.06 6.47
N LEU A 174 5.27 -9.79 6.18
CA LEU A 174 3.94 -9.48 6.69
C LEU A 174 3.89 -9.52 8.22
N ARG A 175 4.56 -10.47 8.85
CA ARG A 175 4.57 -10.63 10.30
C ARG A 175 5.26 -9.46 10.97
N VAL A 176 6.44 -9.08 10.48
CA VAL A 176 7.17 -7.91 10.99
C VAL A 176 6.34 -6.64 10.83
N TRP A 177 5.63 -6.50 9.70
CA TRP A 177 4.73 -5.37 9.49
C TRP A 177 3.55 -5.37 10.47
N LEU A 178 2.88 -6.51 10.67
CA LEU A 178 1.77 -6.63 11.62
C LEU A 178 2.20 -6.35 13.06
N GLU A 179 3.37 -6.83 13.48
CA GLU A 179 3.96 -6.57 14.80
C GLU A 179 4.22 -5.07 15.01
N ARG A 180 4.82 -4.39 14.02
CA ARG A 180 5.07 -2.93 14.07
C ARG A 180 3.79 -2.12 14.14
N MET A 181 2.73 -2.57 13.47
CA MET A 181 1.44 -1.90 13.48
C MET A 181 0.59 -2.21 14.72
N GLY A 182 1.07 -3.04 15.64
CA GLY A 182 0.29 -3.51 16.78
C GLY A 182 -0.93 -4.35 16.39
N ARG A 183 -0.94 -4.89 15.17
CA ARG A 183 -2.02 -5.75 14.62
C ARG A 183 -1.75 -7.23 14.83
N TRP A 184 -0.53 -7.61 15.22
CA TRP A 184 -0.21 -8.95 15.68
C TRP A 184 -0.76 -9.16 17.10
N LEU A 185 -1.99 -9.67 17.21
CA LEU A 185 -2.61 -10.04 18.49
C LEU A 185 -2.13 -11.43 18.92
N ARG A 186 -1.78 -11.67 20.19
CA ARG A 186 -2.71 -12.16 21.24
C ARG A 186 -3.71 -13.18 20.74
#